data_AF-A0A6H1UCF5-F1
#
_entry.id   AF-A0A6H1UCF5-F1
#
_cell.length_a   1.000
_cell.length_b   1.000
_cell.length_c   1.000
_cell.angle_alpha   90.00
_cell.angle_beta   90.00
_cell.angle_gamma   90.00
#
_symmetry.space_group_name_H-M   'P 1'
#
loop_
_entity.id
_entity.type
_entity.pdbx_description
1 polymer ?
#
loop_
_entity_poly.entity_id
_entity_poly.type
_entity_poly.pdbx_seq_one_letter_code
_entity_poly.pdbx_strand_id
1 'polypeptide(L)'
;MKESFRIWFIVEISLFSAPVALVAVLIPLILSKGGSSLGTTMFMVSMMTSCFMAIFSVINLMLFSFSNKAARFKKTTIASLVLWLVHWLATCTFLMADYGVKALLSLVPVAVVAHLAFISKAYFQSET
;
A
#
# COMPACT_ATOMS: atom_id res chain seq x y z
N MET A 1 -21.77 -11.61 -4.64
CA MET A 1 -21.00 -10.36 -4.45
C MET A 1 -21.58 -9.31 -5.41
N LYS A 2 -21.82 -8.07 -5.00
CA LYS A 2 -22.38 -7.03 -5.89
C LYS A 2 -21.33 -6.61 -6.93
N GLU A 3 -21.72 -6.41 -8.18
CA GLU A 3 -20.81 -6.04 -9.28
C GLU A 3 -20.05 -4.73 -9.02
N SER A 4 -20.71 -3.79 -8.31
CA SER A 4 -20.11 -2.55 -7.84
C SER A 4 -18.87 -2.77 -6.96
N PHE A 5 -18.84 -3.83 -6.17
CA PHE A 5 -17.69 -4.17 -5.32
C PHE A 5 -16.52 -4.67 -6.16
N ARG A 6 -16.76 -5.48 -7.20
CA ARG A 6 -15.70 -5.99 -8.09
C ARG A 6 -15.03 -4.87 -8.88
N ILE A 7 -15.81 -3.95 -9.44
CA ILE A 7 -15.28 -2.81 -10.20
C ILE A 7 -14.43 -1.92 -9.30
N TRP A 8 -14.92 -1.60 -8.10
CA TRP A 8 -14.19 -0.77 -7.14
C TRP A 8 -12.88 -1.44 -6.71
N PHE A 9 -12.91 -2.75 -6.50
CA PHE A 9 -11.75 -3.55 -6.13
C PHE A 9 -10.67 -3.62 -7.23
N ILE A 10 -11.07 -3.67 -8.50
CA ILE A 10 -10.14 -3.58 -9.63
C ILE A 10 -9.46 -2.22 -9.64
N VAL A 11 -10.23 -1.14 -9.50
CA VAL A 11 -9.70 0.23 -9.41
C VAL A 11 -8.71 0.35 -8.24
N GLU A 12 -9.01 -0.27 -7.11
CA GLU A 12 -8.18 -0.25 -5.92
C GLU A 12 -6.85 -0.99 -6.10
N ILE A 13 -6.86 -2.17 -6.74
CA ILE A 13 -5.63 -2.90 -7.10
C ILE A 13 -4.80 -2.10 -8.12
N SER A 14 -5.45 -1.47 -9.10
CA SER A 14 -4.79 -0.60 -10.07
C SER A 14 -4.16 0.63 -9.41
N LEU A 15 -4.84 1.23 -8.44
CA LEU A 15 -4.34 2.34 -7.63
C LEU A 15 -3.22 1.90 -6.67
N PHE A 16 -3.26 0.67 -6.17
CA PHE A 16 -2.22 0.09 -5.30
C PHE A 16 -0.96 -0.35 -6.07
N SER A 17 -1.10 -0.77 -7.32
CA SER A 17 0.02 -1.18 -8.17
C SER A 17 0.83 0.00 -8.70
N ALA A 18 0.24 1.21 -8.80
CA ALA A 18 0.95 2.43 -9.14
C ALA A 18 2.10 2.75 -8.15
N PRO A 19 1.88 2.72 -6.82
CA PRO A 19 2.93 2.81 -5.81
C PRO A 19 4.05 1.78 -5.94
N VAL A 20 3.70 0.51 -6.16
CA VAL A 20 4.68 -0.58 -6.30
C VAL A 20 5.53 -0.36 -7.54
N ALA A 21 4.93 0.04 -8.66
CA ALA A 21 5.65 0.39 -9.89
C ALA A 21 6.54 1.64 -9.71
N LEU A 22 6.09 2.63 -8.95
CA LEU A 22 6.85 3.84 -8.64
C LEU A 22 8.13 3.55 -7.84
N VAL A 23 8.16 2.51 -6.99
CA VAL A 23 9.39 2.10 -6.29
C VAL A 23 10.53 1.80 -7.27
N ALA A 24 10.23 1.15 -8.41
CA ALA A 24 11.23 0.86 -9.45
C ALA A 24 11.82 2.13 -10.09
N VAL A 25 11.05 3.22 -10.14
CA VAL A 25 11.48 4.52 -10.67
C VAL A 25 12.19 5.36 -9.61
N LEU A 26 11.81 5.21 -8.34
CA LEU A 26 12.40 5.94 -7.22
C LEU A 26 13.82 5.48 -6.91
N ILE A 27 14.12 4.19 -7.03
CA ILE A 27 15.45 3.63 -6.74
C ILE A 27 16.56 4.31 -7.59
N PRO A 28 16.46 4.39 -8.93
CA PRO A 28 17.43 5.12 -9.76
C PRO A 28 17.51 6.62 -9.43
N LEU A 29 16.37 7.27 -9.20
CA LEU A 29 16.30 8.70 -8.86
C LEU A 29 17.05 9.03 -7.58
N ILE A 30 16.89 8.19 -6.56
CA ILE A 30 17.57 8.33 -5.27
C ILE A 30 19.08 8.12 -5.44
N LEU A 31 19.50 7.09 -6.18
CA LEU A 31 20.91 6.81 -6.44
C LEU A 31 21.59 7.94 -7.24
N SER A 32 20.84 8.66 -8.09
CA SER A 32 21.36 9.73 -8.94
C SER A 32 21.62 11.07 -8.22
N LYS A 33 20.98 11.32 -7.05
CA LYS A 33 21.01 12.64 -6.38
C LYS A 33 22.06 12.78 -5.27
N GLY A 34 22.75 11.73 -4.90
CA GLY A 34 23.80 11.76 -3.87
C GLY A 34 24.17 10.35 -3.48
N GLY A 35 25.46 10.02 -3.59
CA GLY A 35 25.99 8.66 -3.40
C GLY A 35 25.41 7.94 -2.18
N SER A 36 25.22 6.62 -2.30
CA SER A 36 24.43 5.81 -1.37
C SER A 36 24.89 5.96 0.08
N SER A 37 24.18 6.80 0.85
CA SER A 37 24.31 6.81 2.30
C SER A 37 23.66 5.54 2.86
N LEU A 38 24.17 5.00 3.97
CA LEU A 38 23.58 3.83 4.62
C LEU A 38 22.09 4.03 4.91
N GLY A 39 21.68 5.24 5.32
CA GLY A 39 20.28 5.58 5.57
C GLY A 39 19.40 5.51 4.33
N THR A 40 19.92 5.91 3.17
CA THR A 40 19.24 5.82 1.88
C THR A 40 18.98 4.37 1.47
N THR A 41 19.99 3.51 1.62
CA THR A 41 19.87 2.07 1.33
C THR A 41 18.90 1.39 2.29
N MET A 42 18.98 1.70 3.58
CA MET A 42 18.05 1.16 4.59
C MET A 42 16.60 1.57 4.31
N PHE A 43 16.38 2.83 3.90
CA PHE A 43 15.07 3.31 3.50
C PHE A 43 14.52 2.55 2.28
N MET A 44 15.34 2.34 1.24
CA MET A 44 14.93 1.56 0.06
C MET A 44 14.54 0.13 0.41
N VAL A 45 15.37 -0.58 1.19
CA VAL A 45 15.09 -1.96 1.61
C VAL A 45 13.81 -2.03 2.44
N SER A 46 13.63 -1.09 3.36
CA SER A 46 12.41 -1.00 4.18
C SER A 46 11.17 -0.70 3.33
N MET A 47 11.29 0.21 2.37
CA MET A 47 10.22 0.55 1.42
C MET A 47 9.82 -0.68 0.58
N MET A 48 10.79 -1.38 -0.01
CA MET A 48 10.54 -2.61 -0.79
C MET A 48 9.86 -3.68 0.06
N THR A 49 10.37 -3.91 1.27
CA THR A 49 9.79 -4.89 2.20
C THR A 49 8.34 -4.52 2.55
N SER A 50 8.07 -3.25 2.82
CA SER A 50 6.71 -2.76 3.12
C SER A 50 5.76 -2.99 1.94
N CYS A 51 6.21 -2.80 0.70
CA CYS A 51 5.42 -3.09 -0.50
C CYS A 51 5.08 -4.58 -0.63
N PHE A 52 6.04 -5.48 -0.40
CA PHE A 52 5.77 -6.93 -0.44
C PHE A 52 4.77 -7.35 0.63
N MET A 53 4.90 -6.82 1.86
CA MET A 53 3.96 -7.11 2.95
C MET A 53 2.55 -6.57 2.65
N ALA A 54 2.45 -5.39 2.03
CA ALA A 54 1.19 -4.82 1.60
C ALA A 54 0.54 -5.65 0.48
N ILE A 55 1.30 -6.10 -0.53
CA ILE A 55 0.80 -7.02 -1.58
C ILE A 55 0.23 -8.30 -0.94
N PHE A 56 0.98 -8.93 -0.04
CA PHE A 56 0.53 -10.13 0.67
C PHE A 56 -0.77 -9.87 1.46
N SER A 57 -0.87 -8.71 2.10
CA SER A 57 -2.05 -8.29 2.87
C SER A 57 -3.28 -8.10 1.98
N VAL A 58 -3.11 -7.44 0.83
CA VAL A 58 -4.16 -7.28 -0.17
C VAL A 58 -4.62 -8.65 -0.69
N ILE A 59 -3.69 -9.56 -1.03
CA ILE A 59 -4.02 -10.94 -1.46
C ILE A 59 -4.91 -11.66 -0.43
N ASN A 60 -4.56 -11.59 0.85
CA ASN A 60 -5.36 -12.21 1.91
C ASN A 60 -6.76 -11.60 2.02
N LEU A 61 -6.88 -10.26 1.89
CA LEU A 61 -8.17 -9.59 1.88
C LEU A 61 -9.00 -9.94 0.64
N MET A 62 -8.36 -10.15 -0.51
CA MET A 62 -9.04 -10.67 -1.70
C MET A 62 -9.62 -12.07 -1.44
N LEU A 63 -8.79 -12.96 -0.90
CA LEU A 63 -9.20 -14.34 -0.62
C LEU A 63 -10.36 -14.37 0.37
N PHE A 64 -10.35 -13.50 1.38
CA PHE A 64 -11.50 -13.33 2.27
C PHE A 64 -12.74 -12.88 1.49
N SER A 65 -12.63 -11.83 0.67
CA SER A 65 -13.76 -11.27 -0.07
C SER A 65 -14.37 -12.27 -1.06
N PHE A 66 -13.55 -13.00 -1.83
CA PHE A 66 -14.03 -13.91 -2.88
C PHE A 66 -14.34 -15.32 -2.40
N SER A 67 -13.58 -15.85 -1.43
CA SER A 67 -13.74 -17.24 -0.98
C SER A 67 -14.52 -17.33 0.34
N ASN A 68 -14.89 -16.21 0.95
CA ASN A 68 -15.56 -16.12 2.25
C ASN A 68 -14.81 -16.88 3.37
N LYS A 69 -13.49 -17.08 3.20
CA LYS A 69 -12.63 -17.77 4.17
C LYS A 69 -12.09 -16.76 5.15
N ALA A 70 -12.34 -16.96 6.44
CA ALA A 70 -11.78 -16.13 7.51
C ALA A 70 -10.26 -16.00 7.33
N ALA A 71 -9.77 -14.78 7.10
CA ALA A 71 -8.35 -14.57 6.96
C ALA A 71 -7.67 -14.73 8.33
N ARG A 72 -6.62 -15.57 8.37
CA ARG A 72 -5.96 -15.99 9.60
C ARG A 72 -5.08 -14.93 10.27
N PHE A 73 -4.74 -13.84 9.58
CA PHE A 73 -3.65 -12.92 9.97
C PHE A 73 -4.05 -11.44 10.03
N LYS A 74 -5.25 -11.18 10.52
CA LYS A 74 -5.92 -9.87 10.53
C LYS A 74 -5.10 -8.70 11.11
N LYS A 75 -4.48 -8.88 12.28
CA LYS A 75 -3.62 -7.85 12.90
C LYS A 75 -2.38 -7.58 12.06
N THR A 76 -1.75 -8.64 11.53
CA THR A 76 -0.58 -8.55 10.65
C THR A 76 -0.92 -7.85 9.35
N THR A 77 -2.08 -8.15 8.75
CA THR A 77 -2.59 -7.49 7.54
C THR A 77 -2.71 -5.98 7.75
N ILE A 78 -3.35 -5.55 8.84
CA ILE A 78 -3.51 -4.12 9.13
C ILE A 78 -2.17 -3.45 9.41
N ALA A 79 -1.32 -4.06 10.24
CA ALA A 79 0.00 -3.51 10.56
C ALA A 79 0.86 -3.33 9.31
N SER A 80 0.78 -4.28 8.37
CA SER A 80 1.51 -4.25 7.10
C SER A 80 1.05 -3.11 6.19
N LEU A 81 -0.27 -2.89 6.11
CA LEU A 81 -0.86 -1.80 5.33
C LEU A 81 -0.54 -0.42 5.92
N VAL A 82 -0.57 -0.30 7.25
CA VAL A 82 -0.18 0.94 7.95
C VAL A 82 1.31 1.21 7.78
N LEU A 83 2.16 0.19 7.91
CA LEU A 83 3.60 0.32 7.71
C LEU A 83 3.92 0.81 6.29
N TRP A 84 3.25 0.24 5.30
CA TRP A 84 3.37 0.66 3.91
C TRP A 84 2.90 2.11 3.69
N LEU A 85 1.76 2.50 4.27
CA LEU A 85 1.27 3.87 4.21
C LEU A 85 2.29 4.88 4.76
N VAL A 86 2.89 4.57 5.92
CA VAL A 86 3.91 5.43 6.54
C VAL A 86 5.11 5.60 5.62
N HIS A 87 5.61 4.51 5.03
CA HIS A 87 6.75 4.58 4.10
C HIS A 87 6.42 5.34 2.82
N TRP A 88 5.20 5.19 2.31
CA TRP A 88 4.76 5.94 1.14
C TRP A 88 4.64 7.44 1.41
N LEU A 89 4.04 7.83 2.55
CA LEU A 89 3.93 9.23 2.95
C LEU A 89 5.32 9.85 3.15
N ALA A 90 6.25 9.11 3.76
CA ALA A 90 7.65 9.53 3.87
C ALA A 90 8.29 9.72 2.47
N THR A 91 8.04 8.81 1.53
CA THR A 91 8.51 8.97 0.15
C THR A 91 7.97 10.26 -0.49
N CYS A 92 6.67 10.55 -0.34
CA CYS A 92 6.07 11.76 -0.87
C CYS A 92 6.67 13.03 -0.24
N THR A 93 6.91 13.05 1.07
CA THR A 93 7.47 14.22 1.74
C THR A 93 8.93 14.46 1.39
N PHE A 94 9.76 13.41 1.42
CA PHE A 94 11.22 13.50 1.29
C PHE A 94 11.75 13.49 -0.14
N LEU A 95 11.07 12.82 -1.09
CA LEU A 95 11.66 12.56 -2.43
C LEU A 95 11.05 13.38 -3.55
N MET A 96 9.81 13.81 -3.40
CA MET A 96 9.17 14.67 -4.39
C MET A 96 9.51 16.13 -4.09
N ALA A 97 9.70 16.96 -5.10
CA ALA A 97 9.91 18.40 -4.93
C ALA A 97 8.65 19.20 -5.24
N ASP A 98 7.84 18.71 -6.18
CA ASP A 98 6.62 19.34 -6.65
C ASP A 98 5.44 19.08 -5.71
N TYR A 99 4.81 20.15 -5.24
CA TYR A 99 3.70 20.10 -4.28
C TYR A 99 2.42 19.50 -4.89
N GLY A 100 2.13 19.73 -6.17
CA GLY A 100 0.95 19.20 -6.85
C GLY A 100 1.05 17.69 -7.05
N VAL A 101 2.23 17.22 -7.47
CA VAL A 101 2.51 15.78 -7.63
C VAL A 101 2.51 15.06 -6.27
N LYS A 102 3.04 15.71 -5.22
CA LYS A 102 2.95 15.22 -3.83
C LYS A 102 1.50 15.02 -3.37
N ALA A 103 0.65 16.01 -3.57
CA ALA A 103 -0.74 15.96 -3.13
C ALA A 103 -1.53 14.86 -3.85
N LEU A 104 -1.33 14.72 -5.17
CA LEU A 104 -2.02 13.69 -5.95
C LEU A 104 -1.58 12.27 -5.56
N LEU A 105 -0.28 12.05 -5.37
CA LEU A 105 0.26 10.73 -5.07
C LEU A 105 0.12 10.31 -3.60
N SER A 106 -0.10 11.26 -2.69
CA SER A 106 -0.40 10.96 -1.28
C SER A 106 -1.85 10.58 -1.03
N LEU A 107 -2.79 10.97 -1.90
CA LEU A 107 -4.21 10.60 -1.82
C LEU A 107 -4.46 9.12 -2.16
N VAL A 108 -3.68 8.56 -3.10
CA VAL A 108 -3.85 7.18 -3.59
C VAL A 108 -3.72 6.11 -2.48
N PRO A 109 -2.64 6.09 -1.68
CA PRO A 109 -2.50 5.16 -0.54
C PRO A 109 -3.55 5.37 0.54
N VAL A 110 -3.96 6.62 0.78
CA VAL A 110 -4.99 6.94 1.78
C VAL A 110 -6.33 6.36 1.36
N ALA A 111 -6.69 6.48 0.08
CA ALA A 111 -7.90 5.87 -0.46
C ALA A 111 -7.86 4.34 -0.36
N VAL A 112 -6.71 3.72 -0.66
CA VAL A 112 -6.52 2.27 -0.52
C VAL A 112 -6.64 1.83 0.94
N VAL A 113 -5.95 2.48 1.89
CA VAL A 113 -6.05 2.11 3.32
C VAL A 113 -7.44 2.36 3.89
N ALA A 114 -8.11 3.45 3.52
CA ALA A 114 -9.47 3.76 3.97
C ALA A 114 -10.48 2.70 3.52
N HIS A 115 -10.36 2.20 2.30
CA HIS A 115 -11.25 1.16 1.80
C HIS A 115 -10.87 -0.23 2.30
N LEU A 116 -9.58 -0.54 2.45
CA LEU A 116 -9.16 -1.76 3.16
C LEU A 116 -9.66 -1.76 4.61
N ALA A 117 -9.71 -0.61 5.30
CA ALA A 117 -10.34 -0.47 6.62
C ALA A 117 -11.86 -0.68 6.58
N PHE A 118 -12.54 -0.25 5.50
CA PHE A 118 -13.96 -0.53 5.28
C PHE A 118 -14.23 -2.02 5.07
N ILE A 119 -13.46 -2.70 4.21
CA ILE A 119 -13.51 -4.16 4.04
C ILE A 119 -13.19 -4.84 5.36
N SER A 120 -12.19 -4.33 6.08
CA SER A 120 -11.81 -4.82 7.41
C SER A 120 -12.98 -4.77 8.38
N LYS A 121 -13.79 -3.69 8.39
CA LYS A 121 -14.94 -3.56 9.29
C LYS A 121 -15.99 -4.66 9.05
N ALA A 122 -16.31 -4.96 7.79
CA ALA A 122 -17.18 -6.09 7.44
C ALA A 122 -16.52 -7.45 7.78
N TYR A 123 -15.21 -7.53 7.62
CA TYR A 123 -14.35 -8.67 7.97
C TYR A 123 -14.20 -8.88 9.50
N PHE A 124 -14.38 -7.86 10.34
CA PHE A 124 -14.37 -7.93 11.82
C PHE A 124 -15.73 -8.25 12.43
N GLN A 125 -16.82 -7.88 11.78
CA GLN A 125 -18.17 -8.18 12.26
C GLN A 125 -18.61 -9.62 12.00
N SER A 126 -17.95 -10.37 11.10
CA SER A 126 -18.32 -11.77 10.80
C SER A 126 -17.74 -12.81 11.77
N GLU A 127 -16.91 -12.40 12.74
CA GLU A 127 -16.31 -13.27 13.77
C GLU A 127 -17.01 -13.14 15.14
N THR A 128 -18.05 -12.30 15.23
CA THR A 128 -18.95 -12.15 16.40
C THR A 128 -20.33 -12.65 16.05
#